data_AF-A0A284QW91-F1
#
_entry.id   AF-A0A284QW91-F1
#
_cell.length_a   1.000
_cell.length_b   1.000
_cell.length_c   1.000
_cell.angle_alpha   90.00
_cell.angle_beta   90.00
_cell.angle_gamma   90.00
#
_symmetry.space_group_name_H-M   'P 1'
#
loop_
_entity.id
_entity.type
_entity.pdbx_description
1 polymer ?
#
loop_
_entity_poly.entity_id
_entity_poly.type
_entity_poly.pdbx_seq_one_letter_code
_entity_poly.pdbx_strand_id
1 'polypeptide(L)'
;MAALAALLPKPVYETIVSDDEEDIVRPSAPSQSQQIISTRIPVPPYGQRQGWKPTRPEDYGDGGAYPECHVAQYPLEMGRKKASSGNTLALQVDSEGNVRYDAIAHQGQRPDKHIQSQFKDLVPLLHRKDLEDSDRAMDRPSEEEVQVTADKTRAALEKLVNGKIKAAQPKNVPDSQGKTSFIRYTPGQQNGDGLKQRIIKMSEIVEDPLEPPRFKHKKIPRGPPSPPPPVLRSPPRKATAAEQKEWMIPPCISNWKNNKGFTIPLDKRLAADGRGLQDIHINDNFAKFSEALFVADRHAREEVRQRSLMQQKLMQKEKASKEENLRMLAQRAREERGGVAPKPTAQGQAAMKASLANYGSDSESDSDSNDSAEDEDARRIRDEMRQERRREREREMRMNNMGAEQRAKQLARQQNRDISEKVALGLAKPTLSKESMLDSRLFNQESLSGSFADDDAYNLYDKPLFHGSTAAAAIYKARGNIAEGNDDSFGGGTDEGIGKALDNDRFGLGQVQVGFEGANEQEVREGPVQFEKDTGDVFGLNQFLDEAKTGKKRGLDTAAGGSRKRQQLEKASERE
;
A
#
# COMPACT_ATOMS: atom_id res chain seq x y z
N MET A 1 -27.41 63.10 50.65
CA MET A 1 -27.72 61.82 51.31
C MET A 1 -26.47 61.07 51.78
N ALA A 2 -25.47 61.76 52.36
CA ALA A 2 -24.21 61.11 52.80
C ALA A 2 -24.14 60.88 54.32
N ALA A 3 -25.07 61.44 55.10
CA ALA A 3 -25.05 61.37 56.56
C ALA A 3 -25.68 60.08 57.15
N LEU A 4 -26.44 59.32 56.36
CA LEU A 4 -27.12 58.10 56.83
C LEU A 4 -26.23 56.83 56.76
N ALA A 5 -25.17 56.85 55.94
CA ALA A 5 -24.28 55.70 55.78
C ALA A 5 -23.31 55.50 56.96
N ALA A 6 -23.11 56.51 57.80
CA ALA A 6 -22.24 56.43 58.99
C ALA A 6 -22.96 55.92 60.26
N LEU A 7 -24.28 55.76 60.21
CA LEU A 7 -25.13 55.34 61.34
C LEU A 7 -25.48 53.84 61.34
N LEU A 8 -25.00 53.08 60.35
CA LEU A 8 -25.23 51.64 60.29
C LEU A 8 -24.02 50.87 60.85
N PRO A 9 -24.25 49.83 61.68
CA PRO A 9 -23.18 48.97 62.17
C PRO A 9 -22.54 48.19 61.01
N LYS A 10 -21.22 47.99 61.11
CA LYS A 10 -20.43 47.31 60.07
C LYS A 10 -20.87 45.84 59.91
N PRO A 11 -20.92 45.30 58.68
CA PRO A 11 -21.34 43.92 58.43
C PRO A 11 -20.36 42.91 59.03
N VAL A 12 -20.91 41.80 59.54
CA VAL A 12 -20.21 40.78 60.36
C VAL A 12 -19.40 39.76 59.54
N TYR A 13 -19.49 39.79 58.21
CA TYR A 13 -18.76 38.86 57.35
C TYR A 13 -17.96 39.61 56.29
N GLU A 14 -16.63 39.66 56.47
CA GLU A 14 -15.67 40.00 55.42
C GLU A 14 -15.30 38.72 54.65
N THR A 15 -15.43 38.76 53.33
CA THR A 15 -14.99 37.69 52.44
C THR A 15 -13.46 37.67 52.39
N ILE A 16 -12.86 36.63 52.95
CA ILE A 16 -11.43 36.35 52.87
C ILE A 16 -11.10 36.00 51.42
N VAL A 17 -10.27 36.81 50.77
CA VAL A 17 -9.62 36.46 49.50
C VAL A 17 -8.23 35.94 49.84
N SER A 18 -7.99 34.68 49.53
CA SER A 18 -6.71 33.99 49.68
C SER A 18 -5.68 34.54 48.69
N ASP A 19 -4.52 34.91 49.23
CA ASP A 19 -3.28 35.26 48.54
C ASP A 19 -2.61 33.97 48.08
N ASP A 20 -2.47 33.77 46.76
CA ASP A 20 -1.52 32.82 46.17
C ASP A 20 -0.88 33.53 44.96
N GLU A 21 0.38 33.92 45.14
CA GLU A 21 1.22 34.58 44.14
C GLU A 21 1.86 33.55 43.19
N GLU A 22 1.71 33.77 41.88
CA GLU A 22 2.72 33.42 40.87
C GLU A 22 2.91 34.59 39.91
N ASP A 23 4.17 35.00 39.75
CA ASP A 23 4.66 36.16 39.00
C ASP A 23 4.20 36.22 37.53
N ILE A 24 3.35 37.19 37.23
CA ILE A 24 3.13 37.69 35.87
C ILE A 24 3.20 39.21 35.90
N VAL A 25 4.24 39.77 35.28
CA VAL A 25 4.41 41.22 35.06
C VAL A 25 3.22 41.73 34.22
N ARG A 26 2.23 42.32 34.89
CA ARG A 26 1.13 43.06 34.29
C ARG A 26 1.51 44.55 34.20
N PRO A 27 1.24 45.25 33.08
CA PRO A 27 1.18 46.70 33.11
C PRO A 27 0.01 47.12 34.00
N SER A 28 0.33 47.93 34.99
CA SER A 28 -0.55 48.53 36.00
C SER A 28 -1.90 48.99 35.44
N ALA A 29 -2.98 48.48 36.02
CA ALA A 29 -4.31 49.09 35.93
C ALA A 29 -4.29 50.48 36.60
N PRO A 30 -5.10 51.45 36.14
CA PRO A 30 -5.17 52.77 36.73
C PRO A 30 -5.74 52.66 38.15
N SER A 31 -4.90 53.02 39.12
CA SER A 31 -5.28 53.25 40.50
C SER A 31 -6.46 54.21 40.58
N GLN A 32 -7.30 53.94 41.57
CA GLN A 32 -8.34 54.79 42.13
C GLN A 32 -8.02 56.28 41.94
N SER A 33 -9.05 57.02 41.52
CA SER A 33 -9.08 58.47 41.36
C SER A 33 -8.45 59.20 42.55
N GLN A 34 -7.14 59.42 42.47
CA GLN A 34 -6.49 60.52 43.14
C GLN A 34 -7.01 61.78 42.44
N GLN A 35 -7.92 62.47 43.10
CA GLN A 35 -8.21 63.86 42.77
C GLN A 35 -6.87 64.60 42.84
N ILE A 36 -6.29 64.87 41.67
CA ILE A 36 -5.16 65.79 41.55
C ILE A 36 -5.75 67.14 41.93
N ILE A 37 -5.55 67.52 43.20
CA ILE A 37 -5.80 68.87 43.66
C ILE A 37 -4.72 69.71 42.99
N SER A 38 -4.98 70.10 41.75
CA SER A 38 -4.18 71.10 41.04
C SER A 38 -4.32 72.38 41.85
N THR A 39 -3.22 72.81 42.47
CA THR A 39 -3.14 74.10 43.16
C THR A 39 -3.31 75.18 42.10
N ARG A 40 -4.56 75.59 41.86
CA ARG A 40 -4.91 76.63 40.90
C ARG A 40 -4.17 77.90 41.29
N ILE A 41 -3.17 78.28 40.51
CA ILE A 41 -2.66 79.64 40.51
C ILE A 41 -3.87 80.53 40.16
N PRO A 42 -4.21 81.55 40.97
CA PRO A 42 -5.38 82.37 40.73
C PRO A 42 -5.17 83.17 39.45
N VAL A 43 -5.76 82.68 38.37
CA VAL A 43 -5.78 83.33 37.08
C VAL A 43 -6.70 84.57 37.19
N PRO A 44 -6.26 85.79 36.80
CA PRO A 44 -7.07 87.00 36.94
C PRO A 44 -8.40 86.88 36.18
N PRO A 45 -9.52 87.44 36.67
CA PRO A 45 -10.82 87.33 36.00
C PRO A 45 -10.85 88.09 34.67
N TYR A 46 -11.82 87.74 33.82
CA TYR A 46 -12.01 88.37 32.50
C TYR A 46 -12.13 89.89 32.62
N GLY A 47 -11.42 90.64 31.78
CA GLY A 47 -11.36 92.10 31.80
C GLY A 47 -10.27 92.70 32.68
N GLN A 48 -9.60 91.90 33.53
CA GLN A 48 -8.54 92.36 34.45
C GLN A 48 -7.15 91.83 34.06
N ARG A 49 -6.98 91.32 32.82
CA ARG A 49 -5.74 90.68 32.35
C ARG A 49 -4.79 91.59 31.59
N GLN A 50 -4.87 92.91 31.82
CA GLN A 50 -3.95 93.87 31.23
C GLN A 50 -2.53 93.67 31.80
N GLY A 51 -1.58 93.31 30.94
CA GLY A 51 -0.18 93.04 31.32
C GLY A 51 0.10 91.60 31.81
N TRP A 52 -0.92 90.78 32.01
CA TRP A 52 -0.77 89.36 32.36
C TRP A 52 -0.59 88.52 31.10
N LYS A 53 0.34 87.55 31.12
CA LYS A 53 0.71 86.72 29.97
C LYS A 53 0.71 85.24 30.35
N PRO A 54 -0.10 84.38 29.72
CA PRO A 54 -0.04 82.95 29.94
C PRO A 54 1.20 82.35 29.24
N THR A 55 2.01 81.61 29.99
CA THR A 55 3.27 80.99 29.50
C THR A 55 3.26 79.48 29.64
N ARG A 56 2.66 78.97 30.72
CA ARG A 56 2.54 77.54 31.02
C ARG A 56 1.20 77.00 30.53
N PRO A 57 1.11 75.70 30.20
CA PRO A 57 -0.18 75.06 29.89
C PRO A 57 -1.19 75.19 31.04
N GLU A 58 -0.70 75.23 32.28
CA GLU A 58 -1.48 75.42 33.50
C GLU A 58 -2.17 76.80 33.58
N ASP A 59 -1.62 77.83 32.94
CA ASP A 59 -2.16 79.20 32.96
C ASP A 59 -3.49 79.31 32.19
N TYR A 60 -3.80 78.33 31.32
CA TYR A 60 -5.02 78.28 30.51
C TYR A 60 -6.17 77.56 31.20
N GLY A 61 -5.98 77.04 32.43
CA GLY A 61 -7.00 76.29 33.17
C GLY A 61 -7.57 75.12 32.36
N ASP A 62 -8.83 75.23 31.94
CA ASP A 62 -9.54 74.22 31.14
C ASP A 62 -9.19 74.25 29.63
N GLY A 63 -8.12 74.96 29.24
CA GLY A 63 -7.56 74.91 27.88
C GLY A 63 -8.12 75.96 26.91
N GLY A 64 -8.64 77.08 27.42
CA GLY A 64 -9.10 78.22 26.60
C GLY A 64 -8.03 79.31 26.43
N ALA A 65 -7.91 79.89 25.23
CA ALA A 65 -7.08 81.07 25.01
C ALA A 65 -7.81 82.35 25.44
N TYR A 66 -7.08 83.34 25.95
CA TYR A 66 -7.63 84.62 26.40
C TYR A 66 -7.54 85.66 25.27
N PRO A 67 -8.66 86.09 24.68
CA PRO A 67 -8.65 87.01 23.54
C PRO A 67 -8.13 88.41 23.90
N GLU A 68 -8.18 88.79 25.18
CA GLU A 68 -7.69 90.07 25.72
C GLU A 68 -6.15 90.11 25.90
N CYS A 69 -5.49 88.96 25.88
CA CYS A 69 -4.03 88.86 25.94
C CYS A 69 -3.46 88.82 24.51
N HIS A 70 -2.88 89.93 24.03
CA HIS A 70 -2.28 90.05 22.69
C HIS A 70 -0.92 89.33 22.57
N VAL A 71 -0.89 88.03 22.83
CA VAL A 71 0.27 87.14 22.71
C VAL A 71 -0.17 85.87 21.99
N ALA A 72 0.75 85.23 21.25
CA ALA A 72 0.49 83.93 20.64
C ALA A 72 0.30 82.88 21.75
N GLN A 73 -0.93 82.39 21.87
CA GLN A 73 -1.35 81.43 22.90
C GLN A 73 -1.59 80.07 22.27
N TYR A 74 -1.14 79.02 22.96
CA TYR A 74 -1.26 77.63 22.48
C TYR A 74 -1.82 76.72 23.58
N PRO A 75 -3.08 76.89 24.00
CA PRO A 75 -3.72 75.97 24.94
C PRO A 75 -3.67 74.54 24.38
N LEU A 76 -3.38 73.55 25.24
CA LEU A 76 -3.23 72.14 24.85
C LEU A 76 -2.22 71.90 23.71
N GLU A 77 -1.24 72.80 23.57
CA GLU A 77 -0.23 72.78 22.49
C GLU A 77 -0.81 72.89 21.06
N MET A 78 -2.07 73.28 20.94
CA MET A 78 -2.76 73.43 19.67
C MET A 78 -2.13 74.60 18.88
N GLY A 79 -1.75 74.36 17.63
CA GLY A 79 -1.18 75.39 16.75
C GLY A 79 0.34 75.57 16.85
N ARG A 80 1.03 74.88 17.77
CA ARG A 80 2.50 74.78 17.72
C ARG A 80 2.93 73.91 16.53
N LYS A 81 4.04 74.27 15.90
CA LYS A 81 4.65 73.46 14.84
C LYS A 81 5.07 72.12 15.45
N LYS A 82 4.39 71.03 15.07
CA LYS A 82 4.79 69.68 15.47
C LYS A 82 6.15 69.35 14.82
N ALA A 83 7.04 68.69 15.58
CA ALA A 83 8.41 68.39 15.16
C ALA A 83 8.51 67.42 13.96
N SER A 84 7.42 66.69 13.63
CA SER A 84 7.35 65.81 12.47
C SER A 84 5.89 65.55 12.07
N SER A 85 5.63 65.42 10.77
CA SER A 85 4.37 64.88 10.25
C SER A 85 4.30 63.39 10.58
N GLY A 86 3.69 63.03 11.70
CA GLY A 86 3.55 61.64 12.13
C GLY A 86 2.60 60.84 11.22
N ASN A 87 2.94 59.57 10.98
CA ASN A 87 2.10 58.59 10.27
C ASN A 87 1.01 57.99 11.18
N THR A 88 0.55 58.73 12.18
CA THR A 88 -0.40 58.26 13.18
C THR A 88 -1.81 58.70 12.79
N LEU A 89 -2.75 57.75 12.73
CA LEU A 89 -4.17 58.06 12.58
C LEU A 89 -4.62 58.93 13.77
N ALA A 90 -5.47 59.93 13.49
CA ALA A 90 -6.04 60.76 14.54
C ALA A 90 -6.87 59.91 15.51
N LEU A 91 -6.61 60.03 16.81
CA LEU A 91 -7.40 59.37 17.84
C LEU A 91 -8.79 60.03 17.87
N GLN A 92 -9.79 59.33 17.35
CA GLN A 92 -11.17 59.78 17.37
C GLN A 92 -11.86 59.26 18.63
N VAL A 93 -12.83 60.02 19.12
CA VAL A 93 -13.67 59.68 20.26
C VAL A 93 -15.11 59.66 19.77
N ASP A 94 -15.93 58.74 20.29
CA ASP A 94 -17.36 58.70 20.00
C ASP A 94 -18.15 59.74 20.81
N SER A 95 -19.47 59.81 20.61
CA SER A 95 -20.35 60.72 21.35
C SER A 95 -20.42 60.42 22.85
N GLU A 96 -20.03 59.22 23.28
CA GLU A 96 -20.05 58.77 24.67
C GLU A 96 -18.71 59.03 25.39
N GLY A 97 -17.69 59.47 24.66
CA GLY A 97 -16.36 59.73 25.21
C GLY A 97 -15.41 58.54 25.14
N ASN A 98 -15.79 57.43 24.50
CA ASN A 98 -14.93 56.27 24.30
C ASN A 98 -14.04 56.45 23.07
N VAL A 99 -12.81 55.96 23.15
CA VAL A 99 -11.85 56.00 22.04
C VAL A 99 -12.28 55.04 20.93
N ARG A 100 -12.39 55.55 19.70
CA ARG A 100 -12.79 54.78 18.51
C ARG A 100 -11.63 54.00 17.91
N TYR A 101 -11.29 52.87 18.53
CA TYR A 101 -10.31 51.92 17.97
C TYR A 101 -10.78 51.27 16.65
N ASP A 102 -12.08 51.26 16.40
CA ASP A 102 -12.71 50.79 15.15
C ASP A 102 -12.18 51.53 13.91
N ALA A 103 -11.73 52.78 14.03
CA ALA A 103 -11.17 53.54 12.91
C ALA A 103 -9.98 52.83 12.23
N ILE A 104 -9.28 51.96 12.96
CA ILE A 104 -8.19 51.12 12.43
C ILE A 104 -8.76 50.06 11.46
N ALA A 105 -9.89 49.42 11.79
CA ALA A 105 -10.52 48.40 10.94
C ALA A 105 -11.10 48.99 9.65
N HIS A 106 -11.57 50.25 9.71
CA HIS A 106 -12.08 50.99 8.55
C HIS A 106 -10.98 51.56 7.65
N GLN A 107 -9.70 51.43 8.02
CA GLN A 107 -8.60 51.98 7.23
C GLN A 107 -8.54 51.34 5.83
N GLY A 108 -8.49 52.19 4.80
CA GLY A 108 -8.48 51.77 3.39
C GLY A 108 -9.82 51.25 2.87
N GLN A 109 -10.89 51.32 3.67
CA GLN A 109 -12.26 51.04 3.23
C GLN A 109 -13.01 52.33 2.88
N ARG A 110 -14.11 52.16 2.15
CA ARG A 110 -15.04 53.27 1.91
C ARG A 110 -15.76 53.62 3.22
N PRO A 111 -16.10 54.90 3.46
CA PRO A 111 -16.79 55.30 4.69
C PRO A 111 -18.15 54.60 4.85
N ASP A 112 -18.81 54.27 3.73
CA ASP A 112 -20.12 53.61 3.73
C ASP A 112 -20.03 52.09 3.95
N LYS A 113 -18.82 51.52 4.00
CA LYS A 113 -18.66 50.08 4.20
C LYS A 113 -18.81 49.76 5.69
N HIS A 114 -19.87 49.07 6.04
CA HIS A 114 -20.08 48.59 7.39
C HIS A 114 -19.09 47.46 7.74
N ILE A 115 -18.42 47.59 8.89
CA ILE A 115 -17.50 46.59 9.45
C ILE A 115 -17.90 46.39 10.91
N GLN A 116 -18.09 45.14 11.30
CA GLN A 116 -18.38 44.77 12.68
C GLN A 116 -17.05 44.54 13.40
N SER A 117 -16.79 45.33 14.44
CA SER A 117 -15.53 45.31 15.18
C SER A 117 -15.71 45.49 16.68
N GLN A 118 -16.90 45.93 17.10
CA GLN A 118 -17.17 46.31 18.46
C GLN A 118 -17.77 45.12 19.22
N PHE A 119 -17.58 45.07 20.54
CA PHE A 119 -18.14 43.98 21.36
C PHE A 119 -19.67 43.90 21.27
N LYS A 120 -20.34 45.05 21.09
CA LYS A 120 -21.79 45.14 20.86
C LYS A 120 -22.28 44.38 19.62
N ASP A 121 -21.40 44.13 18.66
CA ASP A 121 -21.72 43.35 17.44
C ASP A 121 -21.68 41.83 17.70
N LEU A 122 -21.06 41.38 18.81
CA LEU A 122 -21.09 39.99 19.27
C LEU A 122 -22.38 39.67 20.05
N VAL A 123 -23.00 40.70 20.64
CA VAL A 123 -24.21 40.55 21.45
C VAL A 123 -25.42 40.32 20.53
N PRO A 124 -26.28 39.32 20.80
CA PRO A 124 -27.49 39.11 20.01
C PRO A 124 -28.36 40.37 19.95
N LEU A 125 -28.98 40.64 18.79
CA LEU A 125 -29.77 41.86 18.53
C LEU A 125 -30.87 42.08 19.58
N LEU A 126 -31.50 41.01 20.07
CA LEU A 126 -32.52 41.05 21.12
C LEU A 126 -32.04 41.63 22.45
N HIS A 127 -30.74 41.52 22.74
CA HIS A 127 -30.13 42.00 23.98
C HIS A 127 -29.33 43.29 23.79
N ARG A 128 -29.30 43.84 22.57
CA ARG A 128 -28.54 45.04 22.26
C ARG A 128 -29.32 46.30 22.68
N LYS A 129 -28.65 47.19 23.41
CA LYS A 129 -29.25 48.42 23.94
C LYS A 129 -29.28 49.59 22.96
N ASP A 130 -28.39 49.58 21.96
CA ASP A 130 -28.25 50.71 21.02
C ASP A 130 -29.32 50.72 19.91
N LEU A 131 -30.03 49.61 19.69
CA LEU A 131 -31.01 49.48 18.60
C LEU A 131 -32.41 49.67 19.16
N GLU A 132 -33.16 50.56 18.51
CA GLU A 132 -34.58 50.77 18.74
C GLU A 132 -35.40 49.56 18.26
N ASP A 133 -36.62 49.40 18.77
CA ASP A 133 -37.48 48.27 18.39
C ASP A 133 -37.82 48.24 16.88
N SER A 134 -37.78 49.40 16.20
CA SER A 134 -37.91 49.50 14.74
C SER A 134 -36.73 48.88 14.00
N ASP A 135 -35.51 49.05 14.50
CA ASP A 135 -34.30 48.48 13.89
C ASP A 135 -34.17 46.97 14.14
N ARG A 136 -34.93 46.46 15.13
CA ARG A 136 -35.07 45.04 15.42
C ARG A 136 -36.10 44.37 14.51
N ALA A 137 -36.99 45.13 13.89
CA ALA A 137 -37.97 44.61 12.96
C ALA A 137 -37.28 44.11 11.68
N MET A 138 -37.31 42.80 11.47
CA MET A 138 -36.74 42.14 10.29
C MET A 138 -37.76 42.07 9.15
N ASP A 139 -38.33 43.22 8.80
CA ASP A 139 -39.32 43.30 7.74
C ASP A 139 -38.66 43.22 6.37
N ARG A 140 -39.34 42.54 5.45
CA ARG A 140 -38.92 42.54 4.05
C ARG A 140 -39.15 43.93 3.46
N PRO A 141 -38.24 44.42 2.58
CA PRO A 141 -38.49 45.62 1.81
C PRO A 141 -39.82 45.52 1.06
N SER A 142 -40.43 46.66 0.78
CA SER A 142 -41.70 46.72 0.06
C SER A 142 -41.55 46.14 -1.36
N GLU A 143 -42.65 45.62 -1.92
CA GLU A 143 -42.64 45.05 -3.27
C GLU A 143 -42.19 46.08 -4.33
N GLU A 144 -42.54 47.35 -4.15
CA GLU A 144 -42.10 48.44 -5.03
C GLU A 144 -40.57 48.65 -4.99
N GLU A 145 -39.96 48.64 -3.80
CA GLU A 145 -38.50 48.76 -3.64
C GLU A 145 -37.76 47.56 -4.22
N VAL A 146 -38.34 46.36 -4.07
CA VAL A 146 -37.81 45.13 -4.67
C VAL A 146 -37.83 45.25 -6.20
N GLN A 147 -38.93 45.70 -6.80
CA GLN A 147 -39.04 45.89 -8.25
C GLN A 147 -38.05 46.94 -8.76
N VAL A 148 -37.95 48.10 -8.10
CA VAL A 148 -36.99 49.16 -8.45
C VAL A 148 -35.55 48.63 -8.37
N THR A 149 -35.22 47.82 -7.36
CA THR A 149 -33.89 47.23 -7.21
C THR A 149 -33.64 46.14 -8.25
N ALA A 150 -34.64 45.32 -8.56
CA ALA A 150 -34.59 44.30 -9.60
C ALA A 150 -34.36 44.94 -10.98
N ASP A 151 -35.03 46.04 -11.29
CA ASP A 151 -34.87 46.76 -12.56
C ASP A 151 -33.50 47.40 -12.69
N LYS A 152 -33.01 48.05 -11.63
CA LYS A 152 -31.65 48.62 -11.61
C LYS A 152 -30.57 47.56 -11.77
N THR A 153 -30.71 46.43 -11.05
CA THR A 153 -29.76 45.33 -11.13
C THR A 153 -29.81 44.62 -12.48
N ARG A 154 -31.00 44.37 -13.02
CA ARG A 154 -31.22 43.84 -14.37
C ARG A 154 -30.53 44.72 -15.42
N ALA A 155 -30.78 46.03 -15.43
CA ALA A 155 -30.16 46.94 -16.38
C ALA A 155 -28.62 46.97 -16.27
N ALA A 156 -28.08 46.90 -15.04
CA ALA A 156 -26.63 46.83 -14.83
C ALA A 156 -26.03 45.51 -15.34
N LEU A 157 -26.70 44.38 -15.09
CA LEU A 157 -26.28 43.06 -15.57
C LEU A 157 -26.38 42.96 -17.09
N GLU A 158 -27.45 43.45 -17.70
CA GLU A 158 -27.62 43.51 -19.14
C GLU A 158 -26.47 44.30 -19.80
N LYS A 159 -26.04 45.42 -19.20
CA LYS A 159 -24.89 46.18 -19.71
C LYS A 159 -23.59 45.35 -19.69
N LEU A 160 -23.35 44.59 -18.62
CA LEU A 160 -22.17 43.71 -18.51
C LEU A 160 -22.24 42.53 -19.48
N VAL A 161 -23.42 41.90 -19.61
CA VAL A 161 -23.68 40.78 -20.50
C VAL A 161 -23.54 41.22 -21.95
N ASN A 162 -24.13 42.36 -22.34
CA ASN A 162 -23.99 42.93 -23.68
C ASN A 162 -22.52 43.25 -24.02
N GLY A 163 -21.72 43.71 -23.05
CA GLY A 163 -20.27 43.87 -23.23
C GLY A 163 -19.57 42.54 -23.54
N LYS A 164 -19.92 41.46 -22.84
CA LYS A 164 -19.36 40.13 -23.09
C LYS A 164 -19.84 39.51 -24.40
N ILE A 165 -21.12 39.69 -24.77
CA ILE A 165 -21.69 39.20 -26.03
C ILE A 165 -21.01 39.89 -27.22
N LYS A 166 -20.81 41.21 -27.16
CA LYS A 166 -20.10 41.96 -28.20
C LYS A 166 -18.67 41.46 -28.41
N ALA A 167 -17.96 41.16 -27.33
CA ALA A 167 -16.61 40.58 -27.43
C ALA A 167 -16.61 39.17 -28.03
N ALA A 168 -17.68 38.39 -27.83
CA ALA A 168 -17.83 37.05 -28.41
C ALA A 168 -18.27 37.05 -29.89
N GLN A 169 -18.88 38.14 -30.38
CA GLN A 169 -19.35 38.31 -31.76
C GLN A 169 -18.54 39.40 -32.50
N PRO A 170 -17.26 39.15 -32.87
CA PRO A 170 -16.40 40.14 -33.50
C PRO A 170 -16.76 40.46 -34.96
N LYS A 171 -17.65 39.68 -35.58
CA LYS A 171 -18.02 39.82 -37.00
C LYS A 171 -19.07 40.92 -37.26
N ASN A 172 -19.67 41.48 -36.22
CA ASN A 172 -20.62 42.58 -36.36
C ASN A 172 -19.83 43.88 -36.55
N VAL A 173 -19.77 44.36 -37.78
CA VAL A 173 -19.11 45.63 -38.14
C VAL A 173 -19.78 46.76 -37.35
N PRO A 174 -19.04 47.52 -36.53
CA PRO A 174 -19.60 48.67 -35.82
C PRO A 174 -20.04 49.76 -36.82
N ASP A 175 -21.09 50.51 -36.46
CA ASP A 175 -21.54 51.67 -37.25
C ASP A 175 -20.36 52.61 -37.55
N SER A 176 -20.18 52.96 -38.82
CA SER A 176 -19.06 53.76 -39.32
C SER A 176 -19.03 55.22 -38.85
N GLN A 177 -20.02 55.64 -38.06
CA GLN A 177 -20.11 56.98 -37.51
C GLN A 177 -19.69 56.99 -36.03
N GLY A 178 -18.44 57.40 -35.78
CA GLY A 178 -17.92 57.60 -34.44
C GLY A 178 -18.77 58.63 -33.68
N LYS A 179 -19.22 58.28 -32.47
CA LYS A 179 -20.03 59.17 -31.64
C LYS A 179 -19.20 60.39 -31.27
N THR A 180 -19.76 61.59 -31.46
CA THR A 180 -19.11 62.85 -31.07
C THR A 180 -19.81 63.45 -29.85
N SER A 181 -19.03 63.93 -28.88
CA SER A 181 -19.55 64.58 -27.66
C SER A 181 -18.74 65.82 -27.32
N PHE A 182 -19.39 66.85 -26.78
CA PHE A 182 -18.75 68.08 -26.33
C PHE A 182 -18.68 68.10 -24.80
N ILE A 183 -17.47 68.18 -24.26
CA ILE A 183 -17.21 68.21 -22.82
C ILE A 183 -16.72 69.60 -22.44
N ARG A 184 -17.33 70.21 -21.42
CA ARG A 184 -16.85 71.45 -20.82
C ARG A 184 -15.86 71.12 -19.71
N TYR A 185 -14.60 71.48 -19.90
CA TYR A 185 -13.51 71.23 -18.96
C TYR A 185 -13.09 72.52 -18.25
N THR A 186 -13.02 72.48 -16.92
CA THR A 186 -12.47 73.56 -16.10
C THR A 186 -11.12 73.10 -15.55
N PRO A 187 -9.99 73.69 -15.97
CA PRO A 187 -8.67 73.31 -15.47
C PRO A 187 -8.54 73.57 -13.96
N GLY A 188 -7.97 72.62 -13.22
CA GLY A 188 -7.72 72.76 -11.78
C GLY A 188 -6.56 73.72 -11.43
N GLN A 189 -5.71 74.05 -12.40
CA GLN A 189 -4.58 74.97 -12.23
C GLN A 189 -4.85 76.23 -13.03
N GLN A 190 -5.35 77.27 -12.35
CA GLN A 190 -5.70 78.58 -12.94
C GLN A 190 -4.55 79.58 -12.80
N ASN A 191 -3.31 79.16 -13.07
CA ASN A 191 -2.16 80.06 -13.08
C ASN A 191 -1.85 80.45 -14.52
N GLY A 192 -2.46 81.54 -14.99
CA GLY A 192 -2.18 82.16 -16.29
C GLY A 192 -3.39 82.91 -16.86
N ASP A 193 -3.11 83.89 -17.71
CA ASP A 193 -4.03 84.77 -18.47
C ASP A 193 -4.85 84.01 -19.54
N GLY A 194 -5.35 82.82 -19.20
CA GLY A 194 -6.06 81.92 -20.10
C GLY A 194 -7.56 81.82 -19.80
N LEU A 195 -8.32 81.32 -20.78
CA LEU A 195 -9.76 81.07 -20.63
C LEU A 195 -10.06 80.15 -19.44
N LYS A 196 -11.04 80.54 -18.62
CA LYS A 196 -11.50 79.82 -17.42
C LYS A 196 -12.03 78.41 -17.71
N GLN A 197 -12.55 78.17 -18.91
CA GLN A 197 -13.12 76.90 -19.33
C GLN A 197 -12.71 76.59 -20.77
N ARG A 198 -12.57 75.30 -21.09
CA ARG A 198 -12.28 74.79 -22.43
C ARG A 198 -13.40 73.85 -22.85
N ILE A 199 -13.90 73.97 -24.08
CA ILE A 199 -14.86 73.01 -24.65
C ILE A 199 -14.07 72.04 -25.53
N ILE A 200 -14.12 70.76 -25.18
CA ILE A 200 -13.38 69.69 -25.86
C ILE A 200 -14.40 68.84 -26.64
N LYS A 201 -14.20 68.72 -27.95
CA LYS A 201 -14.94 67.77 -28.78
C LYS A 201 -14.21 66.43 -28.74
N MET A 202 -14.83 65.42 -28.14
CA MET A 202 -14.37 64.04 -28.14
C MET A 202 -15.05 63.28 -29.29
N SER A 203 -14.26 62.66 -30.16
CA SER A 203 -14.73 61.77 -31.22
C SER A 203 -14.07 60.39 -31.09
N GLU A 204 -14.87 59.33 -31.16
CA GLU A 204 -14.38 57.95 -31.23
C GLU A 204 -13.68 57.72 -32.57
N ILE A 205 -12.45 57.19 -32.54
CA ILE A 205 -11.67 56.86 -33.74
C ILE A 205 -12.21 55.54 -34.29
N VAL A 206 -12.50 55.48 -35.59
CA VAL A 206 -12.95 54.26 -36.25
C VAL A 206 -11.77 53.27 -36.32
N GLU A 207 -11.93 52.11 -35.70
CA GLU A 207 -10.93 51.02 -35.68
C GLU A 207 -11.06 50.13 -36.93
N ASP A 208 -9.93 49.60 -37.42
CA ASP A 208 -9.92 48.70 -38.58
C ASP A 208 -10.43 47.30 -38.18
N PRO A 209 -11.50 46.77 -38.83
CA PRO A 209 -12.04 45.45 -38.50
C PRO A 209 -11.08 44.27 -38.77
N LEU A 210 -10.00 44.48 -39.53
CA LEU A 210 -8.96 43.47 -39.81
C LEU A 210 -7.70 43.66 -38.97
N GLU A 211 -7.64 44.68 -38.10
CA GLU A 211 -6.48 44.91 -37.25
C GLU A 211 -6.36 43.79 -36.19
N PRO A 212 -5.20 43.09 -36.10
CA PRO A 212 -4.99 42.10 -35.05
C PRO A 212 -4.85 42.78 -33.68
N PRO A 213 -5.03 42.05 -32.56
CA PRO A 213 -4.86 42.61 -31.22
C PRO A 213 -3.48 43.27 -31.02
N ARG A 214 -3.48 44.58 -30.74
CA ARG A 214 -2.25 45.41 -30.64
C ARG A 214 -1.31 45.03 -29.50
N PHE A 215 -1.82 44.47 -28.40
CA PHE A 215 -1.06 44.24 -27.18
C PHE A 215 -1.18 42.80 -26.66
N LYS A 216 -0.10 42.30 -26.05
CA LYS A 216 -0.07 41.00 -25.36
C LYS A 216 -0.56 41.15 -23.92
N HIS A 217 -1.45 40.27 -23.47
CA HIS A 217 -1.90 40.25 -22.07
C HIS A 217 -0.84 39.63 -21.16
N LYS A 218 -0.43 40.34 -20.10
CA LYS A 218 0.49 39.83 -19.07
C LYS A 218 -0.29 39.49 -17.80
N LYS A 219 -0.11 38.26 -17.28
CA LYS A 219 -0.72 37.83 -16.01
C LYS A 219 0.07 38.41 -14.84
N ILE A 220 -0.58 39.25 -14.04
CA ILE A 220 -0.04 39.84 -12.81
C ILE A 220 -0.51 38.93 -11.64
N PRO A 221 0.31 38.71 -10.60
CA PRO A 221 -0.17 38.04 -9.38
C PRO A 221 -1.37 38.79 -8.82
N ARG A 222 -2.27 38.08 -8.12
CA ARG A 222 -3.40 38.72 -7.48
C ARG A 222 -2.88 39.74 -6.46
N GLY A 223 -3.46 40.94 -6.47
CA GLY A 223 -3.17 41.96 -5.46
C GLY A 223 -3.54 41.47 -4.05
N PRO A 224 -3.11 42.19 -3.01
CA PRO A 224 -3.51 41.87 -1.65
C PRO A 224 -5.03 41.85 -1.54
N PRO A 225 -5.62 40.93 -0.75
CA PRO A 225 -7.05 40.96 -0.49
C PRO A 225 -7.42 42.24 0.27
N SER A 226 -8.73 42.54 0.36
CA SER A 226 -9.19 43.53 1.32
C SER A 226 -8.71 43.14 2.74
N PRO A 227 -8.43 44.10 3.64
CA PRO A 227 -8.05 43.83 5.01
C PRO A 227 -8.99 42.80 5.65
N PRO A 228 -8.43 41.86 6.43
CA PRO A 228 -9.21 40.77 7.01
C PRO A 228 -10.27 41.36 7.95
N PRO A 229 -11.54 40.92 7.85
CA PRO A 229 -12.57 41.37 8.76
C PRO A 229 -12.24 40.91 10.20
N PRO A 230 -12.66 41.67 11.23
CA PRO A 230 -12.51 41.25 12.62
C PRO A 230 -13.19 39.90 12.88
N VAL A 231 -12.53 39.04 13.64
CA VAL A 231 -13.03 37.71 13.99
C VAL A 231 -13.79 37.79 15.31
N LEU A 232 -15.12 37.85 15.24
CA LEU A 232 -16.01 37.94 16.39
C LEU A 232 -16.36 36.54 16.91
N ARG A 233 -15.49 35.98 17.77
CA ARG A 233 -15.71 34.68 18.43
C ARG A 233 -15.95 34.89 19.93
N SER A 234 -16.60 33.91 20.55
CA SER A 234 -16.60 33.82 22.01
C SER A 234 -15.16 33.69 22.52
N PRO A 235 -14.87 34.11 23.77
CA PRO A 235 -13.58 33.88 24.39
C PRO A 235 -13.13 32.41 24.27
N PRO A 236 -11.82 32.15 24.08
CA PRO A 236 -11.32 30.80 23.89
C PRO A 236 -11.63 29.95 25.13
N ARG A 237 -12.30 28.82 24.93
CA ARG A 237 -12.47 27.81 25.96
C ARG A 237 -11.17 27.01 26.03
N LYS A 238 -10.60 26.86 27.22
CA LYS A 238 -9.40 26.04 27.41
C LYS A 238 -9.78 24.58 27.16
N ALA A 239 -9.13 23.94 26.20
CA ALA A 239 -9.28 22.49 25.97
C ALA A 239 -8.78 21.73 27.20
N THR A 240 -9.49 20.69 27.60
CA THR A 240 -9.03 19.84 28.71
C THR A 240 -7.93 18.90 28.21
N ALA A 241 -6.98 18.52 29.07
CA ALA A 241 -5.93 17.57 28.69
C ALA A 241 -6.50 16.19 28.30
N ALA A 242 -7.68 15.83 28.81
CA ALA A 242 -8.40 14.62 28.43
C ALA A 242 -8.93 14.71 27.00
N GLU A 243 -9.63 15.80 26.66
CA GLU A 243 -10.13 16.06 25.31
C GLU A 243 -8.99 16.08 24.29
N GLN A 244 -7.87 16.73 24.61
CA GLN A 244 -6.72 16.75 23.71
C GLN A 244 -6.14 15.36 23.42
N LYS A 245 -6.15 14.45 24.42
CA LYS A 245 -5.69 13.06 24.25
C LYS A 245 -6.68 12.24 23.43
N GLU A 246 -7.97 12.40 23.67
CA GLU A 246 -9.02 11.69 22.94
C GLU A 246 -9.01 12.08 21.45
N TRP A 247 -8.76 13.36 21.16
CA TRP A 247 -8.63 13.87 19.79
C TRP A 247 -7.22 13.72 19.20
N MET A 248 -6.29 13.04 19.88
CA MET A 248 -4.98 12.77 19.32
C MET A 248 -5.06 11.63 18.30
N ILE A 249 -5.13 12.00 17.02
CA ILE A 249 -5.24 11.05 15.91
C ILE A 249 -3.90 10.29 15.77
N PRO A 250 -3.89 8.94 15.88
CA PRO A 250 -2.69 8.14 15.67
C PRO A 250 -2.14 8.28 14.25
N PRO A 251 -0.81 8.15 14.04
CA PRO A 251 -0.22 8.22 12.72
C PRO A 251 -0.68 7.06 11.84
N CYS A 252 -0.98 7.35 10.57
CA CYS A 252 -1.34 6.33 9.60
C CYS A 252 -0.10 5.56 9.14
N ILE A 253 0.06 4.34 9.65
CA ILE A 253 1.11 3.40 9.22
C ILE A 253 0.49 2.49 8.17
N SER A 254 0.92 2.63 6.92
CA SER A 254 0.37 1.84 5.81
C SER A 254 1.25 0.64 5.50
N ASN A 255 0.61 -0.49 5.20
CA ASN A 255 1.29 -1.72 4.74
C ASN A 255 1.73 -1.66 3.26
N TRP A 256 1.35 -0.59 2.54
CA TRP A 256 1.56 -0.47 1.09
C TRP A 256 2.54 0.64 0.70
N LYS A 257 2.49 1.78 1.39
CA LYS A 257 3.22 3.00 1.03
C LYS A 257 4.09 3.50 2.18
N ASN A 258 5.35 3.75 1.85
CA ASN A 258 6.30 4.43 2.74
C ASN A 258 7.10 5.45 1.93
N ASN A 259 6.45 6.54 1.51
CA ASN A 259 7.03 7.53 0.60
C ASN A 259 8.31 8.19 1.12
N LYS A 260 8.44 8.33 2.44
CA LYS A 260 9.62 8.92 3.09
C LYS A 260 10.62 7.88 3.58
N GLY A 261 10.37 6.59 3.35
CA GLY A 261 11.29 5.52 3.72
C GLY A 261 11.52 5.36 5.22
N PHE A 262 10.55 5.70 6.07
CA PHE A 262 10.72 5.56 7.52
C PHE A 262 10.95 4.10 7.93
N THR A 263 11.95 3.87 8.78
CA THR A 263 12.16 2.56 9.42
C THR A 263 11.12 2.40 10.52
N ILE A 264 10.08 1.61 10.27
CA ILE A 264 8.96 1.40 11.19
C ILE A 264 9.10 -0.01 11.77
N PRO A 265 9.06 -0.17 13.10
CA PRO A 265 9.15 -1.48 13.72
C PRO A 265 7.95 -2.36 13.33
N LEU A 266 8.14 -3.68 13.39
CA LEU A 266 7.16 -4.66 12.90
C LEU A 266 5.84 -4.60 13.67
N ASP A 267 5.90 -4.37 14.98
CA ASP A 267 4.70 -4.24 15.83
C ASP A 267 3.79 -3.12 15.32
N LYS A 268 4.33 -1.95 14.95
CA LYS A 268 3.52 -0.82 14.47
C LYS A 268 3.02 -1.00 13.03
N ARG A 269 3.71 -1.78 12.19
CA ARG A 269 3.21 -2.15 10.85
C ARG A 269 2.08 -3.16 10.93
N LEU A 270 2.22 -4.16 11.80
CA LEU A 270 1.27 -5.25 11.96
C LEU A 270 0.11 -4.90 12.90
N ALA A 271 0.22 -3.84 13.70
CA ALA A 271 -0.81 -3.42 14.67
C ALA A 271 -2.19 -3.17 14.07
N ALA A 272 -2.25 -2.72 12.81
CA ALA A 272 -3.51 -2.46 12.11
C ALA A 272 -4.07 -3.69 11.38
N ASP A 273 -3.35 -4.82 11.44
CA ASP A 273 -3.74 -6.04 10.77
C ASP A 273 -4.77 -6.78 11.64
N GLY A 274 -6.06 -6.53 11.39
CA GLY A 274 -7.18 -7.16 12.09
C GLY A 274 -7.22 -8.70 12.00
N ARG A 275 -6.30 -9.32 11.24
CA ARG A 275 -6.07 -10.78 11.25
C ARG A 275 -5.79 -11.33 12.65
N GLY A 276 -5.11 -10.57 13.51
CA GLY A 276 -4.86 -10.98 14.90
C GLY A 276 -6.08 -10.87 15.83
N LEU A 277 -7.13 -10.17 15.41
CA LEU A 277 -8.40 -10.04 16.14
C LEU A 277 -9.44 -11.08 15.68
N GLN A 278 -9.15 -11.82 14.61
CA GLN A 278 -10.04 -12.86 14.11
C GLN A 278 -9.76 -14.17 14.86
N ASP A 279 -10.54 -14.42 15.90
CA ASP A 279 -10.59 -15.74 16.53
C ASP A 279 -11.20 -16.75 15.55
N ILE A 280 -10.40 -17.71 15.10
CA ILE A 280 -10.85 -18.77 14.19
C ILE A 280 -11.72 -19.74 14.97
N HIS A 281 -13.04 -19.60 14.84
CA HIS A 281 -14.01 -20.51 15.43
C HIS A 281 -14.36 -21.62 14.44
N ILE A 282 -14.28 -22.89 14.87
CA ILE A 282 -14.67 -24.06 14.07
C ILE A 282 -16.09 -24.48 14.46
N ASN A 283 -16.92 -24.83 13.47
CA ASN A 283 -18.30 -25.27 13.69
C ASN A 283 -18.37 -26.76 14.08
N ASP A 284 -19.13 -27.11 15.11
CA ASP A 284 -19.38 -28.49 15.58
C ASP A 284 -19.99 -29.42 14.52
N ASN A 285 -20.61 -28.86 13.47
CA ASN A 285 -21.12 -29.65 12.35
C ASN A 285 -20.00 -30.42 11.62
N PHE A 286 -18.75 -29.94 11.66
CA PHE A 286 -17.62 -30.70 11.12
C PHE A 286 -17.38 -32.00 11.89
N ALA A 287 -17.55 -32.00 13.22
CA ALA A 287 -17.45 -33.20 14.03
C ALA A 287 -18.64 -34.15 13.78
N LYS A 288 -19.87 -33.62 13.72
CA LYS A 288 -21.05 -34.43 13.40
C LYS A 288 -20.94 -35.08 12.01
N PHE A 289 -20.41 -34.36 11.03
CA PHE A 289 -20.21 -34.86 9.68
C PHE A 289 -19.13 -35.95 9.63
N SER A 290 -17.99 -35.75 10.29
CA SER A 290 -16.93 -36.76 10.32
C SER A 290 -17.39 -38.02 11.06
N GLU A 291 -18.11 -37.89 12.18
CA GLU A 291 -18.71 -39.01 12.91
C GLU A 291 -19.73 -39.77 12.04
N ALA A 292 -20.60 -39.06 11.33
CA ALA A 292 -21.56 -39.68 10.42
C ALA A 292 -20.87 -40.49 9.32
N LEU A 293 -19.77 -39.97 8.75
CA LEU A 293 -18.97 -40.69 7.76
C LEU A 293 -18.29 -41.94 8.35
N PHE A 294 -17.73 -41.85 9.56
CA PHE A 294 -17.15 -43.03 10.23
C PHE A 294 -18.18 -44.11 10.53
N VAL A 295 -19.39 -43.73 10.96
CA VAL A 295 -20.50 -44.66 11.17
C VAL A 295 -20.94 -45.29 9.86
N ALA A 296 -21.05 -44.51 8.78
CA ALA A 296 -21.41 -45.00 7.46
C ALA A 296 -20.38 -45.99 6.90
N ASP A 297 -19.08 -45.70 7.02
CA ASP A 297 -18.01 -46.62 6.56
C ASP A 297 -18.04 -47.94 7.35
N ARG A 298 -18.23 -47.87 8.67
CA ARG A 298 -18.36 -49.07 9.50
C ARG A 298 -19.56 -49.93 9.06
N HIS A 299 -20.72 -49.32 8.85
CA HIS A 299 -21.92 -50.02 8.40
C HIS A 299 -21.70 -50.67 7.02
N ALA A 300 -21.11 -49.93 6.07
CA ALA A 300 -20.81 -50.44 4.73
C ALA A 300 -19.87 -51.66 4.77
N ARG A 301 -18.83 -51.63 5.62
CA ARG A 301 -17.91 -52.76 5.79
C ARG A 301 -18.57 -53.97 6.42
N GLU A 302 -19.42 -53.76 7.42
CA GLU A 302 -20.19 -54.83 8.08
C GLU A 302 -21.16 -55.49 7.09
N GLU A 303 -21.87 -54.70 6.28
CA GLU A 303 -22.72 -55.22 5.20
C GLU A 303 -21.93 -56.03 4.17
N VAL A 304 -20.80 -55.51 3.67
CA VAL A 304 -19.95 -56.22 2.69
C VAL A 304 -19.45 -57.53 3.28
N ARG A 305 -19.03 -57.54 4.55
CA ARG A 305 -18.60 -58.75 5.25
C ARG A 305 -19.73 -59.77 5.38
N GLN A 306 -20.94 -59.33 5.73
CA GLN A 306 -22.10 -60.22 5.83
C GLN A 306 -22.49 -60.80 4.47
N ARG A 307 -22.50 -59.98 3.40
CA ARG A 307 -22.76 -60.43 2.02
C ARG A 307 -21.70 -61.45 1.57
N SER A 308 -20.42 -61.20 1.84
CA SER A 308 -19.34 -62.12 1.53
C SER A 308 -19.48 -63.45 2.28
N LEU A 309 -19.79 -63.43 3.58
CA LEU A 309 -20.04 -64.65 4.37
C LEU A 309 -21.28 -65.42 3.88
N MET A 310 -22.36 -64.73 3.50
CA MET A 310 -23.56 -65.34 2.95
C MET A 310 -23.27 -65.99 1.60
N GLN A 311 -22.57 -65.30 0.71
CA GLN A 311 -22.16 -65.83 -0.58
C GLN A 311 -21.27 -67.05 -0.40
N GLN A 312 -20.31 -67.03 0.53
CA GLN A 312 -19.46 -68.17 0.83
C GLN A 312 -20.28 -69.38 1.33
N LYS A 313 -21.28 -69.16 2.19
CA LYS A 313 -22.20 -70.22 2.65
C LYS A 313 -23.05 -70.79 1.52
N LEU A 314 -23.58 -69.95 0.62
CA LEU A 314 -24.32 -70.40 -0.56
C LEU A 314 -23.43 -71.24 -1.49
N MET A 315 -22.21 -70.77 -1.77
CA MET A 315 -21.22 -71.51 -2.57
C MET A 315 -20.85 -72.85 -1.92
N GLN A 316 -20.69 -72.91 -0.59
CA GLN A 316 -20.47 -74.16 0.13
C GLN A 316 -21.67 -75.11 0.03
N LYS A 317 -22.90 -74.60 0.17
CA LYS A 317 -24.13 -75.39 0.05
C LYS A 317 -24.33 -75.92 -1.37
N GLU A 318 -24.07 -75.11 -2.39
CA GLU A 318 -24.09 -75.53 -3.80
C GLU A 318 -22.99 -76.56 -4.11
N LYS A 319 -21.80 -76.42 -3.52
CA LYS A 319 -20.74 -77.41 -3.68
C LYS A 319 -21.13 -78.74 -3.03
N ALA A 320 -21.70 -78.70 -1.82
CA ALA A 320 -22.18 -79.89 -1.12
C ALA A 320 -23.32 -80.60 -1.89
N SER A 321 -24.29 -79.85 -2.44
CA SER A 321 -25.36 -80.45 -3.25
C SER A 321 -24.84 -81.05 -4.57
N LYS A 322 -23.84 -80.41 -5.19
CA LYS A 322 -23.14 -80.97 -6.36
C LYS A 322 -22.38 -82.25 -6.00
N GLU A 323 -21.69 -82.28 -4.86
CA GLU A 323 -21.00 -83.49 -4.36
C GLU A 323 -21.98 -84.63 -4.04
N GLU A 324 -23.12 -84.35 -3.42
CA GLU A 324 -24.18 -85.34 -3.18
C GLU A 324 -24.79 -85.86 -4.50
N ASN A 325 -25.04 -84.97 -5.46
CA ASN A 325 -25.57 -85.37 -6.77
C ASN A 325 -24.55 -86.24 -7.54
N LEU A 326 -23.26 -85.87 -7.52
CA LEU A 326 -22.19 -86.69 -8.08
C LEU A 326 -22.05 -88.03 -7.35
N ARG A 327 -22.23 -88.06 -6.03
CA ARG A 327 -22.22 -89.30 -5.23
C ARG A 327 -23.37 -90.22 -5.60
N MET A 328 -24.59 -89.69 -5.75
CA MET A 328 -25.76 -90.45 -6.20
C MET A 328 -25.58 -90.99 -7.61
N LEU A 329 -25.03 -90.17 -8.53
CA LEU A 329 -24.76 -90.58 -9.91
C LEU A 329 -23.66 -91.66 -9.97
N ALA A 330 -22.62 -91.54 -9.14
CA ALA A 330 -21.59 -92.57 -9.00
C ALA A 330 -22.12 -93.87 -8.37
N GLN A 331 -23.06 -93.78 -7.42
CA GLN A 331 -23.72 -94.94 -6.83
C GLN A 331 -24.63 -95.64 -7.85
N ARG A 332 -25.41 -94.88 -8.61
CA ARG A 332 -26.22 -95.38 -9.73
C ARG A 332 -25.35 -96.03 -10.82
N ALA A 333 -24.21 -95.44 -11.18
CA ALA A 333 -23.27 -96.03 -12.12
C ALA A 333 -22.62 -97.33 -11.58
N ARG A 334 -22.44 -97.46 -10.25
CA ARG A 334 -21.99 -98.71 -9.62
C ARG A 334 -23.09 -99.77 -9.59
N GLU A 335 -24.34 -99.39 -9.36
CA GLU A 335 -25.50 -100.29 -9.42
C GLU A 335 -25.71 -100.81 -10.85
N GLU A 336 -25.61 -99.94 -11.86
CA GLU A 336 -25.66 -100.33 -13.28
C GLU A 336 -24.47 -101.22 -13.69
N ARG A 337 -23.30 -101.05 -13.08
CA ARG A 337 -22.12 -101.92 -13.29
C ARG A 337 -22.15 -103.21 -12.45
N GLY A 338 -22.94 -103.25 -11.38
CA GLY A 338 -23.12 -104.40 -10.49
C GLY A 338 -24.16 -105.42 -10.98
N GLY A 339 -24.90 -105.10 -12.06
CA GLY A 339 -25.72 -106.06 -12.79
C GLY A 339 -24.86 -107.03 -13.61
N VAL A 340 -25.17 -108.32 -13.51
CA VAL A 340 -24.53 -109.47 -14.17
C VAL A 340 -24.03 -109.17 -15.59
N ALA A 341 -22.73 -109.39 -15.81
CA ALA A 341 -22.06 -109.24 -17.09
C ALA A 341 -22.42 -110.34 -18.11
N PRO A 342 -22.45 -110.00 -19.41
CA PRO A 342 -21.84 -110.84 -20.43
C PRO A 342 -20.51 -110.23 -20.92
N LYS A 343 -19.64 -111.13 -21.39
CA LYS A 343 -18.20 -110.96 -21.69
C LYS A 343 -17.85 -109.84 -22.70
N PRO A 344 -16.62 -109.29 -22.63
CA PRO A 344 -16.18 -108.20 -23.51
C PRO A 344 -15.79 -108.70 -24.90
N THR A 345 -16.24 -108.01 -25.94
CA THR A 345 -15.70 -108.11 -27.31
C THR A 345 -14.73 -106.96 -27.59
N ALA A 346 -13.70 -107.26 -28.37
CA ALA A 346 -12.50 -106.45 -28.64
C ALA A 346 -12.73 -105.14 -29.42
N GLN A 347 -13.95 -104.62 -29.49
CA GLN A 347 -14.31 -103.41 -30.25
C GLN A 347 -14.56 -102.17 -29.37
N GLY A 348 -14.59 -102.32 -28.04
CA GLY A 348 -14.83 -101.21 -27.10
C GLY A 348 -13.60 -100.39 -26.69
N GLN A 349 -12.38 -100.90 -26.94
CA GLN A 349 -11.14 -100.21 -26.53
C GLN A 349 -10.77 -99.01 -27.41
N ALA A 350 -11.36 -98.87 -28.61
CA ALA A 350 -11.14 -97.73 -29.49
C ALA A 350 -12.00 -96.50 -29.15
N ALA A 351 -13.15 -96.69 -28.50
CA ALA A 351 -14.10 -95.61 -28.23
C ALA A 351 -13.76 -94.77 -26.99
N MET A 352 -13.07 -95.34 -25.99
CA MET A 352 -12.65 -94.57 -24.80
C MET A 352 -11.47 -93.61 -25.06
N LYS A 353 -10.73 -93.79 -26.17
CA LYS A 353 -9.66 -92.86 -26.56
C LYS A 353 -10.21 -91.58 -27.22
N ALA A 354 -11.47 -91.60 -27.70
CA ALA A 354 -12.09 -90.48 -28.39
C ALA A 354 -12.84 -89.49 -27.47
N SER A 355 -13.21 -89.87 -26.23
CA SER A 355 -14.01 -89.02 -25.34
C SER A 355 -13.22 -88.19 -24.31
N LEU A 356 -11.89 -88.35 -24.26
CA LEU A 356 -11.00 -87.52 -23.41
C LEU A 356 -10.38 -86.34 -24.19
N ALA A 357 -10.76 -86.16 -25.45
CA ALA A 357 -10.21 -85.16 -26.37
C ALA A 357 -11.06 -83.88 -26.49
N ASN A 358 -11.92 -83.56 -25.50
CA ASN A 358 -12.85 -82.41 -25.57
C ASN A 358 -12.63 -81.35 -24.47
N TYR A 359 -11.40 -81.18 -24.00
CA TYR A 359 -11.05 -80.03 -23.16
C TYR A 359 -9.73 -79.40 -23.64
N GLY A 360 -9.86 -78.28 -24.35
CA GLY A 360 -8.85 -77.23 -24.41
C GLY A 360 -7.61 -77.52 -25.25
N SER A 361 -7.70 -77.24 -26.54
CA SER A 361 -6.57 -76.96 -27.43
C SER A 361 -5.98 -75.58 -27.12
N ASP A 362 -4.69 -75.52 -26.76
CA ASP A 362 -3.71 -74.64 -27.41
C ASP A 362 -2.26 -75.17 -27.19
N SER A 363 -1.48 -75.18 -28.27
CA SER A 363 -0.03 -75.39 -28.40
C SER A 363 0.55 -76.83 -28.54
N GLU A 364 0.42 -77.36 -29.77
CA GLU A 364 1.49 -77.74 -30.73
C GLU A 364 2.71 -78.61 -30.32
N SER A 365 3.05 -79.54 -31.26
CA SER A 365 4.30 -80.31 -31.48
C SER A 365 4.46 -81.67 -30.79
N ASP A 366 4.88 -82.78 -31.41
CA ASP A 366 5.02 -83.26 -32.80
C ASP A 366 5.37 -84.77 -32.74
N SER A 367 4.94 -85.52 -33.77
CA SER A 367 5.41 -86.82 -34.32
C SER A 367 5.68 -88.09 -33.47
N ASP A 368 5.07 -89.20 -33.91
CA ASP A 368 5.55 -90.60 -34.13
C ASP A 368 6.59 -91.25 -33.18
N SER A 369 6.72 -92.57 -32.96
CA SER A 369 5.97 -93.81 -33.15
C SER A 369 6.94 -94.93 -32.68
N ASN A 370 6.43 -95.98 -32.02
CA ASN A 370 7.02 -97.33 -31.94
C ASN A 370 8.18 -97.66 -30.95
N ASP A 371 7.79 -98.43 -29.93
CA ASP A 371 8.43 -99.62 -29.35
C ASP A 371 9.75 -99.57 -28.55
N SER A 372 9.66 -100.12 -27.34
CA SER A 372 10.71 -100.80 -26.56
C SER A 372 11.83 -99.96 -25.90
N ALA A 373 11.98 -100.17 -24.59
CA ALA A 373 13.10 -99.78 -23.69
C ALA A 373 13.13 -98.36 -23.06
N GLU A 374 12.06 -97.55 -23.14
CA GLU A 374 12.02 -96.22 -22.48
C GLU A 374 11.27 -96.14 -21.12
N ASP A 375 10.59 -97.21 -20.67
CA ASP A 375 9.87 -97.20 -19.37
C ASP A 375 10.81 -97.30 -18.15
N GLU A 376 12.08 -97.66 -18.35
CA GLU A 376 13.07 -97.76 -17.27
C GLU A 376 13.67 -96.40 -16.91
N ASP A 377 13.90 -95.54 -17.91
CA ASP A 377 14.35 -94.17 -17.70
C ASP A 377 13.21 -93.27 -17.19
N ALA A 378 11.96 -93.48 -17.62
CA ALA A 378 10.80 -92.77 -17.08
C ALA A 378 10.52 -93.11 -15.58
N ARG A 379 10.87 -94.34 -15.15
CA ARG A 379 10.83 -94.73 -13.74
C ARG A 379 12.00 -94.17 -12.95
N ARG A 380 13.23 -94.16 -13.52
CA ARG A 380 14.39 -93.48 -12.93
C ARG A 380 14.13 -91.99 -12.74
N ILE A 381 13.61 -91.29 -13.74
CA ILE A 381 13.26 -89.87 -13.65
C ILE A 381 12.19 -89.63 -12.56
N ARG A 382 11.22 -90.54 -12.41
CA ARG A 382 10.18 -90.45 -11.37
C ARG A 382 10.73 -90.73 -9.96
N ASP A 383 11.65 -91.67 -9.82
CA ASP A 383 12.29 -91.99 -8.55
C ASP A 383 13.37 -90.96 -8.16
N GLU A 384 14.10 -90.39 -9.13
CA GLU A 384 14.96 -89.21 -8.97
C GLU A 384 14.12 -88.01 -8.53
N MET A 385 12.95 -87.77 -9.14
CA MET A 385 12.06 -86.69 -8.73
C MET A 385 11.49 -86.90 -7.31
N ARG A 386 11.29 -88.16 -6.87
CA ARG A 386 10.92 -88.45 -5.46
C ARG A 386 12.10 -88.28 -4.51
N GLN A 387 13.30 -88.66 -4.90
CA GLN A 387 14.52 -88.49 -4.09
C GLN A 387 14.92 -87.02 -3.99
N GLU A 388 14.85 -86.27 -5.09
CA GLU A 388 15.10 -84.83 -5.14
C GLU A 388 14.13 -84.09 -4.24
N ARG A 389 12.82 -84.37 -4.35
CA ARG A 389 11.79 -83.77 -3.49
C ARG A 389 11.93 -84.17 -2.01
N ARG A 390 12.61 -85.29 -1.69
CA ARG A 390 12.92 -85.69 -0.31
C ARG A 390 14.18 -84.98 0.22
N ARG A 391 15.21 -84.85 -0.61
CA ARG A 391 16.44 -84.09 -0.32
C ARG A 391 16.16 -82.59 -0.16
N GLU A 392 15.24 -82.06 -0.96
CA GLU A 392 14.82 -80.67 -0.91
C GLU A 392 14.07 -80.38 0.38
N ARG A 393 13.14 -81.26 0.78
CA ARG A 393 12.45 -81.17 2.09
C ARG A 393 13.41 -81.33 3.28
N GLU A 394 14.42 -82.19 3.17
CA GLU A 394 15.44 -82.36 4.20
C GLU A 394 16.37 -81.15 4.30
N ARG A 395 16.77 -80.55 3.16
CA ARG A 395 17.51 -79.29 3.11
C ARG A 395 16.67 -78.13 3.64
N GLU A 396 15.38 -78.08 3.32
CA GLU A 396 14.45 -77.05 3.79
C GLU A 396 14.21 -77.16 5.30
N MET A 397 14.10 -78.38 5.84
CA MET A 397 14.07 -78.62 7.28
C MET A 397 15.38 -78.21 7.96
N ARG A 398 16.55 -78.44 7.33
CA ARG A 398 17.86 -77.95 7.83
C ARG A 398 18.00 -76.43 7.75
N MET A 399 17.50 -75.80 6.69
CA MET A 399 17.54 -74.34 6.46
C MET A 399 16.52 -73.58 7.33
N ASN A 400 15.41 -74.21 7.69
CA ASN A 400 14.45 -73.67 8.65
C ASN A 400 14.88 -73.89 10.11
N ASN A 401 15.73 -74.91 10.37
CA ASN A 401 16.38 -75.07 11.69
C ASN A 401 17.63 -74.19 11.89
N MET A 402 18.15 -73.53 10.85
CA MET A 402 19.21 -72.53 11.01
C MET A 402 18.62 -71.19 11.46
N GLY A 403 19.21 -70.58 12.50
CA GLY A 403 18.78 -69.27 13.00
C GLY A 403 18.83 -68.17 11.93
N ALA A 404 17.99 -67.15 12.08
CA ALA A 404 17.80 -66.06 11.11
C ALA A 404 19.11 -65.39 10.66
N GLU A 405 20.10 -65.30 11.54
CA GLU A 405 21.41 -64.70 11.28
C GLU A 405 22.28 -65.54 10.33
N GLN A 406 22.25 -66.87 10.43
CA GLN A 406 22.99 -67.76 9.52
C GLN A 406 22.34 -67.82 8.13
N ARG A 407 21.00 -67.75 8.07
CA ARG A 407 20.24 -67.69 6.83
C ARG A 407 20.54 -66.42 6.03
N ALA A 408 20.61 -65.28 6.71
CA ALA A 408 21.01 -64.01 6.09
C ALA A 408 22.46 -64.05 5.57
N LYS A 409 23.39 -64.65 6.31
CA LYS A 409 24.80 -64.81 5.90
C LYS A 409 24.97 -65.70 4.66
N GLN A 410 24.14 -66.74 4.51
CA GLN A 410 24.16 -67.61 3.32
C GLN A 410 23.53 -66.94 2.09
N LEU A 411 22.50 -66.12 2.28
CA LEU A 411 21.85 -65.35 1.22
C LEU A 411 22.78 -64.23 0.70
N ALA A 412 23.48 -63.54 1.61
CA ALA A 412 24.50 -62.54 1.27
C ALA A 412 25.68 -63.16 0.49
N ARG A 413 26.11 -64.38 0.86
CA ARG A 413 27.15 -65.12 0.10
C ARG A 413 26.72 -65.54 -1.31
N GLN A 414 25.42 -65.71 -1.55
CA GLN A 414 24.90 -66.05 -2.90
C GLN A 414 24.70 -64.80 -3.77
N GLN A 415 24.39 -63.65 -3.16
CA GLN A 415 24.27 -62.39 -3.89
C GLN A 415 25.62 -61.97 -4.50
N ASN A 416 26.73 -62.15 -3.78
CA ASN A 416 28.08 -61.79 -4.22
C ASN A 416 28.80 -62.85 -5.08
N ARG A 417 28.09 -63.80 -5.69
CA ARG A 417 28.69 -64.72 -6.69
C ARG A 417 28.65 -64.10 -8.07
N ASP A 418 29.78 -64.16 -8.76
CA ASP A 418 29.93 -63.67 -10.12
C ASP A 418 29.01 -64.45 -11.07
N ILE A 419 28.57 -63.76 -12.12
CA ILE A 419 27.54 -64.23 -13.06
C ILE A 419 27.98 -65.56 -13.73
N SER A 420 29.28 -65.76 -13.93
CA SER A 420 29.86 -67.00 -14.44
C SER A 420 29.72 -68.19 -13.48
N GLU A 421 29.86 -67.99 -12.17
CA GLU A 421 29.67 -69.04 -11.16
C GLU A 421 28.18 -69.39 -10.97
N LYS A 422 27.29 -68.41 -11.12
CA LYS A 422 25.83 -68.63 -11.10
C LYS A 422 25.35 -69.46 -12.28
N VAL A 423 25.99 -69.32 -13.45
CA VAL A 423 25.74 -70.13 -14.64
C VAL A 423 26.32 -71.55 -14.48
N ALA A 424 27.53 -71.68 -13.95
CA ALA A 424 28.16 -72.99 -13.71
C ALA A 424 27.44 -73.85 -12.65
N LEU A 425 26.74 -73.21 -11.70
CA LEU A 425 25.94 -73.88 -10.66
C LEU A 425 24.48 -74.18 -11.07
N GLY A 426 24.07 -73.88 -12.32
CA GLY A 426 22.74 -74.21 -12.84
C GLY A 426 21.56 -73.50 -12.17
N LEU A 427 21.82 -72.45 -11.37
CA LEU A 427 20.81 -71.69 -10.62
C LEU A 427 20.10 -70.64 -11.47
N ALA A 428 20.64 -70.27 -12.63
CA ALA A 428 20.02 -69.34 -13.57
C ALA A 428 19.32 -70.11 -14.70
N LYS A 429 18.01 -70.37 -14.54
CA LYS A 429 17.16 -70.73 -15.69
C LYS A 429 16.84 -69.43 -16.45
N PRO A 430 17.21 -69.30 -17.73
CA PRO A 430 16.89 -68.09 -18.49
C PRO A 430 15.37 -68.03 -18.72
N THR A 431 14.70 -67.02 -18.16
CA THR A 431 13.31 -66.70 -18.52
C THR A 431 13.33 -66.00 -19.87
N LEU A 432 12.72 -66.61 -20.88
CA LEU A 432 12.66 -66.06 -22.24
C LEU A 432 11.69 -64.86 -22.27
N SER A 433 12.16 -63.68 -21.86
CA SER A 433 11.36 -62.45 -21.88
C SER A 433 11.44 -61.79 -23.26
N LYS A 434 10.32 -61.76 -24.00
CA LYS A 434 10.17 -61.02 -25.28
C LYS A 434 10.29 -59.48 -25.13
N GLU A 435 10.57 -58.97 -23.93
CA GLU A 435 10.56 -57.56 -23.56
C GLU A 435 11.88 -56.81 -23.85
N SER A 436 12.95 -57.49 -24.28
CA SER A 436 14.23 -56.80 -24.58
C SER A 436 14.25 -56.03 -25.91
N MET A 437 13.11 -55.90 -26.61
CA MET A 437 13.01 -55.18 -27.89
C MET A 437 12.41 -53.78 -27.77
N LEU A 438 12.09 -53.32 -26.56
CA LEU A 438 11.50 -52.00 -26.32
C LEU A 438 12.33 -51.23 -25.28
N ASP A 439 12.75 -50.01 -25.63
CA ASP A 439 13.51 -49.14 -24.73
C ASP A 439 12.62 -48.65 -23.58
N SER A 440 13.02 -48.99 -22.35
CA SER A 440 12.37 -48.56 -21.09
C SER A 440 12.09 -47.05 -21.01
N ARG A 441 12.88 -46.22 -21.69
CA ARG A 441 12.72 -44.75 -21.68
C ARG A 441 11.47 -44.28 -22.45
N LEU A 442 11.02 -45.08 -23.42
CA LEU A 442 9.83 -44.79 -24.23
C LEU A 442 8.53 -45.21 -23.54
N PHE A 443 8.58 -46.14 -22.58
CA PHE A 443 7.37 -46.66 -21.91
C PHE A 443 6.68 -45.63 -21.00
N ASN A 444 7.40 -44.60 -20.56
CA ASN A 444 6.89 -43.54 -19.70
C ASN A 444 6.77 -42.18 -20.39
N GLN A 445 6.94 -42.12 -21.72
CA GLN A 445 6.64 -40.90 -22.49
C GLN A 445 5.17 -40.92 -22.90
N GLU A 446 4.36 -40.04 -22.32
CA GLU A 446 2.98 -39.80 -22.76
C GLU A 446 3.00 -39.26 -24.20
N SER A 447 2.42 -39.99 -25.16
CA SER A 447 2.48 -39.66 -26.58
C SER A 447 1.18 -39.07 -27.17
N LEU A 448 0.14 -38.82 -26.36
CA LEU A 448 -1.21 -38.57 -26.87
C LEU A 448 -2.04 -37.54 -26.05
N SER A 449 -1.50 -36.36 -25.73
CA SER A 449 -2.27 -35.29 -25.07
C SER A 449 -2.89 -34.26 -26.02
N GLY A 450 -2.60 -34.31 -27.33
CA GLY A 450 -2.94 -33.25 -28.29
C GLY A 450 -4.28 -33.37 -29.04
N SER A 451 -5.12 -34.39 -28.79
CA SER A 451 -6.30 -34.67 -29.66
C SER A 451 -7.67 -34.58 -28.99
N PHE A 452 -7.78 -34.05 -27.77
CA PHE A 452 -9.09 -33.91 -27.10
C PHE A 452 -9.20 -32.59 -26.35
N ALA A 453 -9.33 -31.49 -27.09
CA ALA A 453 -9.62 -30.17 -26.52
C ALA A 453 -10.70 -29.47 -27.36
N ASP A 454 -11.50 -28.65 -26.67
CA ASP A 454 -12.62 -27.87 -27.20
C ASP A 454 -12.16 -26.88 -28.28
N ASP A 455 -13.01 -26.54 -29.27
CA ASP A 455 -12.64 -25.65 -30.40
C ASP A 455 -12.21 -24.24 -29.94
N ASP A 456 -12.56 -23.84 -28.71
CA ASP A 456 -12.17 -22.58 -28.07
C ASP A 456 -10.80 -22.63 -27.37
N ALA A 457 -10.21 -23.82 -27.20
CA ALA A 457 -8.89 -23.97 -26.60
C ALA A 457 -7.80 -23.81 -27.67
N TYR A 458 -7.18 -22.62 -27.72
CA TYR A 458 -6.05 -22.28 -28.61
C TYR A 458 -4.76 -23.09 -28.31
N ASN A 459 -4.81 -24.41 -28.52
CA ASN A 459 -3.73 -25.37 -28.31
C ASN A 459 -3.02 -25.69 -29.64
N LEU A 460 -2.54 -24.66 -30.35
CA LEU A 460 -1.85 -24.83 -31.64
C LEU A 460 -0.43 -25.43 -31.49
N TYR A 461 0.16 -25.38 -30.30
CA TYR A 461 1.52 -25.83 -30.03
C TYR A 461 1.58 -26.77 -28.83
N ASP A 462 2.31 -27.88 -28.98
CA ASP A 462 2.49 -28.90 -27.94
C ASP A 462 3.43 -28.48 -26.80
N LYS A 463 4.19 -27.39 -26.97
CA LYS A 463 5.18 -26.90 -26.00
C LYS A 463 4.99 -25.40 -25.74
N PRO A 464 5.04 -24.94 -24.47
CA PRO A 464 4.99 -23.51 -24.16
C PRO A 464 6.24 -22.81 -24.68
N LEU A 465 6.09 -21.58 -25.18
CA LEU A 465 7.19 -20.76 -25.72
C LEU A 465 8.31 -20.51 -24.69
N PHE A 466 7.99 -20.55 -23.39
CA PHE A 466 8.94 -20.42 -22.29
C PHE A 466 8.92 -21.67 -21.40
N HIS A 467 10.08 -22.32 -21.23
CA HIS A 467 10.27 -23.45 -20.29
C HIS A 467 10.24 -23.00 -18.80
N GLY A 468 10.06 -21.71 -18.54
CA GLY A 468 10.17 -21.11 -17.21
C GLY A 468 9.02 -21.43 -16.26
N SER A 469 7.82 -21.78 -16.73
CA SER A 469 6.67 -22.01 -15.85
C SER A 469 6.77 -23.28 -15.01
N THR A 470 7.34 -24.37 -15.56
CA THR A 470 7.59 -25.62 -14.83
C THR A 470 8.96 -25.63 -14.14
N ALA A 471 9.98 -25.01 -14.75
CA ALA A 471 11.30 -24.87 -14.14
C ALA A 471 11.30 -23.89 -12.94
N ALA A 472 10.47 -22.85 -12.93
CA ALA A 472 10.41 -21.89 -11.81
C ALA A 472 10.02 -22.54 -10.47
N ALA A 473 9.21 -23.60 -10.49
CA ALA A 473 8.84 -24.35 -9.29
C ALA A 473 10.02 -25.15 -8.71
N ALA A 474 10.99 -25.54 -9.54
CA ALA A 474 12.21 -26.23 -9.12
C ALA A 474 13.37 -25.27 -8.80
N ILE A 475 13.40 -24.07 -9.40
CA ILE A 475 14.48 -23.09 -9.22
C ILE A 475 14.58 -22.56 -7.77
N TYR A 476 13.48 -22.52 -7.01
CA TYR A 476 13.45 -22.04 -5.62
C TYR A 476 13.02 -23.10 -4.60
N LYS A 477 13.18 -24.40 -4.91
CA LYS A 477 12.94 -25.46 -3.92
C LYS A 477 14.28 -25.92 -3.34
N ALA A 478 14.61 -25.46 -2.14
CA ALA A 478 15.75 -25.99 -1.39
C ALA A 478 15.57 -27.49 -1.17
N ARG A 479 16.60 -28.29 -1.47
CA ARG A 479 16.60 -29.74 -1.23
C ARG A 479 16.74 -29.98 0.27
N GLY A 480 15.61 -30.17 0.95
CA GLY A 480 15.58 -30.53 2.38
C GLY A 480 14.14 -30.72 2.86
N ASN A 481 13.89 -31.81 3.56
CA ASN A 481 12.59 -32.06 4.18
C ASN A 481 12.51 -31.15 5.42
N ILE A 482 11.92 -29.96 5.30
CA ILE A 482 11.91 -28.91 6.34
C ILE A 482 11.32 -29.38 7.70
N ALA A 483 10.58 -30.49 7.73
CA ALA A 483 9.93 -31.00 8.94
C ALA A 483 10.85 -31.86 9.85
N GLU A 484 11.94 -32.43 9.33
CA GLU A 484 12.94 -33.17 10.12
C GLU A 484 14.32 -32.59 9.79
N GLY A 485 14.89 -31.84 10.73
CA GLY A 485 16.18 -31.18 10.58
C GLY A 485 17.28 -32.19 10.19
N ASN A 486 17.70 -32.12 8.92
CA ASN A 486 18.78 -32.95 8.40
C ASN A 486 20.13 -32.24 8.61
N ASP A 487 20.71 -32.42 9.79
CA ASP A 487 21.98 -31.81 10.25
C ASP A 487 23.18 -32.20 9.36
N ASP A 488 23.07 -33.33 8.65
CA ASP A 488 24.11 -33.84 7.75
C ASP A 488 24.29 -33.01 6.47
N SER A 489 23.26 -32.27 6.02
CA SER A 489 23.35 -31.44 4.79
C SER A 489 23.98 -30.06 5.01
N PHE A 490 24.14 -29.63 6.26
CA PHE A 490 24.73 -28.34 6.63
C PHE A 490 26.06 -28.48 7.38
N GLY A 491 26.69 -29.66 7.33
CA GLY A 491 28.00 -29.87 7.93
C GLY A 491 27.99 -29.90 9.46
N GLY A 492 26.86 -30.25 10.10
CA GLY A 492 26.78 -30.52 11.54
C GLY A 492 27.26 -29.39 12.46
N GLY A 493 27.23 -28.14 12.01
CA GLY A 493 27.56 -26.95 12.81
C GLY A 493 29.01 -26.84 13.29
N THR A 494 29.94 -27.64 12.74
CA THR A 494 31.38 -27.58 13.06
C THR A 494 32.16 -26.94 11.92
N ASP A 495 33.19 -26.13 12.22
CA ASP A 495 33.99 -25.43 11.19
C ASP A 495 34.59 -26.39 10.14
N GLU A 496 34.93 -27.61 10.55
CA GLU A 496 35.44 -28.65 9.63
C GLU A 496 34.35 -29.24 8.72
N GLY A 497 33.10 -29.29 9.19
CA GLY A 497 31.96 -29.78 8.41
C GLY A 497 31.46 -28.76 7.39
N ILE A 498 31.56 -27.47 7.72
CA ILE A 498 31.26 -26.36 6.80
C ILE A 498 32.30 -26.31 5.66
N GLY A 499 33.59 -26.52 5.97
CA GLY A 499 34.64 -26.61 4.95
C GLY A 499 34.40 -27.74 3.95
N LYS A 500 34.05 -28.94 4.43
CA LYS A 500 33.74 -30.10 3.56
C LYS A 500 32.46 -29.93 2.73
N ALA A 501 31.48 -29.15 3.22
CA ALA A 501 30.26 -28.87 2.48
C ALA A 501 30.48 -27.87 1.33
N LEU A 502 31.46 -26.95 1.47
CA LEU A 502 31.86 -26.01 0.41
C LEU A 502 32.61 -26.71 -0.75
N ASP A 503 33.29 -27.82 -0.47
CA ASP A 503 34.03 -28.59 -1.48
C ASP A 503 33.14 -29.49 -2.37
N ASN A 504 31.86 -29.66 -2.04
CA ASN A 504 30.93 -30.50 -2.81
C ASN A 504 30.15 -29.64 -3.83
N ASP A 505 30.32 -29.94 -5.12
CA ASP A 505 29.60 -29.25 -6.19
C ASP A 505 28.07 -29.45 -6.07
N ARG A 506 27.27 -28.51 -6.58
CA ARG A 506 25.79 -28.40 -6.37
C ARG A 506 25.00 -29.66 -6.77
N PHE A 507 25.63 -30.61 -7.45
CA PHE A 507 25.07 -31.89 -7.86
C PHE A 507 25.49 -33.08 -6.98
N GLY A 508 26.26 -32.87 -5.92
CA GLY A 508 26.67 -33.91 -4.96
C GLY A 508 27.65 -34.94 -5.53
N LEU A 509 28.35 -34.59 -6.60
CA LEU A 509 29.51 -35.32 -7.10
C LEU A 509 30.72 -34.65 -6.44
N GLY A 510 31.31 -35.29 -5.42
CA GLY A 510 32.48 -34.73 -4.72
C GLY A 510 33.65 -34.40 -5.66
N GLN A 511 34.69 -33.76 -5.15
CA GLN A 511 35.82 -33.25 -5.95
C GLN A 511 36.24 -34.19 -7.09
N VAL A 512 36.10 -33.71 -8.32
CA VAL A 512 36.45 -34.43 -9.54
C VAL A 512 37.97 -34.59 -9.59
N GLN A 513 38.49 -35.79 -9.33
CA GLN A 513 39.94 -36.07 -9.32
C GLN A 513 40.65 -35.95 -10.68
N VAL A 514 39.92 -35.72 -11.78
CA VAL A 514 40.51 -35.53 -13.12
C VAL A 514 39.80 -34.39 -13.84
N GLY A 515 40.30 -33.16 -13.64
CA GLY A 515 39.91 -31.97 -14.40
C GLY A 515 40.80 -31.75 -15.63
N PHE A 516 40.29 -31.05 -16.62
CA PHE A 516 41.00 -30.66 -17.84
C PHE A 516 42.24 -29.79 -17.52
N GLU A 517 43.36 -30.01 -18.22
CA GLU A 517 44.63 -29.32 -17.99
C GLU A 517 44.44 -27.80 -18.17
N GLY A 518 44.68 -27.03 -17.10
CA GLY A 518 44.46 -25.58 -17.02
C GLY A 518 43.39 -25.11 -16.02
N ALA A 519 42.62 -26.03 -15.42
CA ALA A 519 41.58 -25.67 -14.44
C ALA A 519 42.11 -25.24 -13.05
N ASN A 520 43.40 -25.43 -12.77
CA ASN A 520 44.00 -25.14 -11.45
C ASN A 520 44.45 -23.67 -11.26
N GLU A 521 44.46 -22.85 -12.31
CA GLU A 521 44.92 -21.44 -12.23
C GLU A 521 43.77 -20.42 -12.04
N GLN A 522 42.53 -20.89 -11.95
CA GLN A 522 41.37 -20.01 -11.84
C GLN A 522 41.02 -19.78 -10.36
N GLU A 523 41.38 -18.61 -9.81
CA GLU A 523 40.96 -18.23 -8.45
C GLU A 523 39.43 -18.16 -8.32
N VAL A 524 38.92 -18.71 -7.21
CA VAL A 524 37.49 -18.83 -6.91
C VAL A 524 36.89 -17.44 -6.65
N ARG A 525 35.99 -17.01 -7.53
CA ARG A 525 35.26 -15.73 -7.42
C ARG A 525 34.17 -15.82 -6.35
N GLU A 526 34.35 -15.11 -5.24
CA GLU A 526 33.29 -14.90 -4.23
C GLU A 526 32.57 -13.56 -4.45
N GLY A 527 31.25 -13.64 -4.65
CA GLY A 527 30.33 -12.50 -4.60
C GLY A 527 29.59 -12.21 -5.93
N PRO A 528 28.32 -11.75 -5.89
CA PRO A 528 27.55 -11.52 -7.10
C PRO A 528 27.92 -10.17 -7.75
N VAL A 529 28.28 -10.25 -9.05
CA VAL A 529 28.46 -9.15 -10.02
C VAL A 529 29.59 -8.17 -9.69
N GLN A 530 30.77 -8.41 -10.27
CA GLN A 530 31.80 -7.37 -10.47
C GLN A 530 31.71 -6.85 -11.91
N PHE A 531 31.60 -5.53 -12.07
CA PHE A 531 31.78 -4.86 -13.36
C PHE A 531 33.27 -4.63 -13.60
N GLU A 532 33.74 -4.87 -14.83
CA GLU A 532 35.05 -4.39 -15.25
C GLU A 532 35.10 -2.86 -15.14
N LYS A 533 36.10 -2.37 -14.41
CA LYS A 533 36.35 -0.94 -14.25
C LYS A 533 37.01 -0.43 -15.53
N ASP A 534 36.23 0.20 -16.40
CA ASP A 534 36.77 0.99 -17.52
C ASP A 534 37.72 2.06 -16.98
N THR A 535 39.02 1.93 -17.27
CA THR A 535 40.10 2.82 -16.80
C THR A 535 40.19 4.10 -17.63
N GLY A 536 39.08 4.65 -18.10
CA GLY A 536 39.01 5.86 -18.91
C GLY A 536 37.89 6.78 -18.45
N ASP A 537 38.12 7.58 -17.40
CA ASP A 537 37.16 8.59 -16.95
C ASP A 537 37.22 9.83 -17.86
N VAL A 538 36.44 9.78 -18.94
CA VAL A 538 36.35 10.82 -19.98
C VAL A 538 35.71 12.12 -19.45
N PHE A 539 35.05 12.08 -18.30
CA PHE A 539 34.28 13.20 -17.75
C PHE A 539 34.87 13.78 -16.45
N GLY A 540 36.03 13.29 -16.00
CA GLY A 540 36.74 13.83 -14.83
C GLY A 540 35.96 13.70 -13.51
N LEU A 541 35.00 12.77 -13.46
CA LEU A 541 34.09 12.60 -12.32
C LEU A 541 34.82 12.03 -11.09
N ASN A 542 35.85 11.21 -11.31
CA ASN A 542 36.68 10.64 -10.26
C ASN A 542 37.55 11.72 -9.60
N GLN A 543 38.07 12.70 -10.36
CA GLN A 543 38.79 13.84 -9.79
C GLN A 543 37.87 14.71 -8.91
N PHE A 544 36.63 14.92 -9.36
CA PHE A 544 35.63 15.66 -8.59
C PHE A 544 35.25 14.93 -7.28
N LEU A 545 35.15 13.61 -7.31
CA LEU A 545 34.84 12.80 -6.12
C LEU A 545 36.02 12.73 -5.13
N ASP A 546 37.26 12.64 -5.62
CA ASP A 546 38.45 12.65 -4.75
C ASP A 546 38.70 14.04 -4.13
N GLU A 547 38.40 15.12 -4.84
CA GLU A 547 38.48 16.49 -4.31
C GLU A 547 37.40 16.77 -3.26
N ALA A 548 36.19 16.21 -3.45
CA ALA A 548 35.12 16.25 -2.45
C ALA A 548 35.47 15.42 -1.19
N LYS A 549 36.19 14.30 -1.36
CA LYS A 549 36.59 13.40 -0.26
C LYS A 549 37.76 13.94 0.56
N THR A 550 38.63 14.76 -0.03
CA THR A 550 39.78 15.37 0.65
C THR A 550 39.46 16.66 1.41
N GLY A 551 38.21 17.12 1.39
CA GLY A 551 37.70 18.13 2.32
C GLY A 551 38.36 19.51 2.24
N LYS A 552 38.96 19.87 1.11
CA LYS A 552 39.65 21.15 0.92
C LYS A 552 38.62 22.24 0.55
N LYS A 553 38.22 23.07 1.52
CA LYS A 553 37.35 24.23 1.29
C LYS A 553 38.09 25.33 0.50
N ARG A 554 37.54 25.73 -0.65
CA ARG A 554 37.69 27.09 -1.20
C ARG A 554 36.45 27.36 -2.06
N GLY A 555 35.56 28.27 -1.68
CA GLY A 555 35.85 29.70 -1.63
C GLY A 555 35.50 30.27 -3.00
N LEU A 556 34.20 30.46 -3.24
CA LEU A 556 33.65 31.17 -4.38
C LEU A 556 34.09 32.64 -4.31
N ASP A 557 34.35 33.23 -5.47
CA ASP A 557 34.74 34.63 -5.74
C ASP A 557 36.23 34.99 -5.60
N THR A 558 36.98 34.76 -6.68
CA THR A 558 37.64 35.80 -7.50
C THR A 558 38.40 35.12 -8.64
N ALA A 559 38.20 35.58 -9.89
CA ALA A 559 38.98 35.32 -11.12
C ALA A 559 38.21 34.65 -12.28
N ALA A 560 37.06 35.22 -12.65
CA ALA A 560 36.56 35.12 -14.02
C ALA A 560 37.35 36.09 -14.92
N GLY A 561 38.46 35.63 -15.49
CA GLY A 561 39.22 36.41 -16.48
C GLY A 561 40.69 36.00 -16.58
N GLY A 562 41.01 35.01 -17.42
CA GLY A 562 42.42 34.71 -17.69
C GLY A 562 42.75 33.52 -18.57
N SER A 563 41.85 32.56 -18.79
CA SER A 563 42.24 31.29 -19.46
C SER A 563 42.23 31.31 -21.00
N ARG A 564 41.79 32.39 -21.66
CA ARG A 564 41.81 32.47 -23.13
C ARG A 564 43.14 32.99 -23.73
N LYS A 565 44.11 33.42 -22.92
CA LYS A 565 45.38 34.00 -23.42
C LYS A 565 46.56 33.03 -23.42
N ARG A 566 46.44 31.83 -22.85
CA ARG A 566 47.51 30.81 -22.86
C ARG A 566 47.39 29.79 -24.00
N GLN A 567 46.21 29.59 -24.55
CA GLN A 567 45.97 28.62 -25.63
C GLN A 567 46.26 29.17 -27.04
N GLN A 568 46.61 30.45 -27.18
CA GLN A 568 47.05 31.06 -28.45
C GLN A 568 48.58 31.23 -28.56
N LEU A 569 49.35 30.99 -27.50
CA LEU A 569 50.81 31.07 -27.52
C LEU A 569 51.48 29.71 -27.81
N GLU A 570 50.88 28.59 -27.43
CA GLU A 570 51.40 27.24 -27.79
C GLU A 570 51.17 26.88 -29.26
N LYS A 571 50.21 27.52 -29.94
CA LYS A 571 49.96 27.28 -31.37
C LYS A 571 50.86 28.11 -32.31
N ALA A 572 51.72 28.97 -31.75
CA ALA A 572 52.68 29.78 -32.49
C ALA A 572 54.12 29.24 -32.39
N SER A 573 54.40 28.27 -31.51
CA SER A 573 55.72 27.61 -31.37
C SER A 573 55.84 26.27 -32.11
N GLU A 574 54.80 25.83 -32.82
CA GLU A 574 54.83 24.65 -33.72
C GLU A 574 54.93 25.05 -35.21
N ARG A 575 55.26 26.31 -35.50
CA ARG A 575 55.66 26.79 -36.82
C ARG A 575 56.98 27.56 -36.70
N GLU A 576 58.01 26.82 -36.31
CA GLU A 576 59.41 27.00 -36.73
C GLU A 576 60.07 25.62 -36.83
#